data_AF-A0A645A6U1-F1
#
_entry.id   AF-A0A645A6U1-F1
#
_cell.length_a   1.000
_cell.length_b   1.000
_cell.length_c   1.000
_cell.angle_alpha   90.00
_cell.angle_beta   90.00
_cell.angle_gamma   90.00
#
_symmetry.space_group_name_H-M   'P 1'
#
loop_
_entity.id
_entity.type
_entity.pdbx_description
1 polymer ?
#
loop_
_entity_poly.entity_id
_entity_poly.type
_entity_poly.pdbx_seq_one_letter_code
_entity_poly.pdbx_strand_id
1 'polypeptide(L)'
;MGDAAFFWAGATPPAPLPAGVEQPETVRALTEKRWEVLALSCAGCRLLADTPEAVCACGTVLLPSDWSCLTARQVKAERVVSCGLSSRDSLTFSSMGDGNAVVCVQRVLIRPDGGQVEPQELPLGCRGSQTEDLLAVVGLGLLL
;
A
#
# COMPACT_ATOMS: atom_id res chain seq x y z
N MET A 1 -12.12 -10.93 9.28
CA MET A 1 -12.02 -9.75 8.41
C MET A 1 -10.99 -8.87 9.07
N GLY A 2 -9.80 -8.81 8.47
CA GLY A 2 -8.63 -8.19 9.09
C GLY A 2 -8.76 -6.67 9.19
N ASP A 3 -8.05 -6.08 10.13
CA ASP A 3 -8.06 -4.63 10.36
C ASP A 3 -7.14 -3.94 9.34
N ALA A 4 -7.71 -3.45 8.23
CA ALA A 4 -6.96 -2.91 7.11
C ALA A 4 -7.39 -1.49 6.74
N ALA A 5 -6.43 -0.64 6.37
CA ALA A 5 -6.69 0.75 5.98
C ALA A 5 -5.92 1.19 4.74
N PHE A 6 -6.51 2.11 4.00
CA PHE A 6 -5.83 2.90 2.98
C PHE A 6 -5.86 4.38 3.35
N PHE A 7 -4.71 4.93 3.74
CA PHE A 7 -4.55 6.35 4.07
C PHE A 7 -3.97 7.10 2.89
N TRP A 8 -4.80 7.92 2.25
CA TRP A 8 -4.49 8.37 0.90
C TRP A 8 -4.67 9.87 0.64
N ALA A 9 -5.22 10.61 1.60
CA ALA A 9 -5.23 12.08 1.65
C ALA A 9 -5.90 12.81 0.47
N GLY A 10 -6.89 12.22 -0.20
CA GLY A 10 -7.67 12.90 -1.25
C GLY A 10 -9.17 12.58 -1.24
N ALA A 11 -9.88 12.95 -2.32
CA ALA A 11 -11.33 12.78 -2.47
C ALA A 11 -11.83 11.46 -3.10
N THR A 12 -11.17 10.90 -4.13
CA THR A 12 -11.44 9.57 -4.70
C THR A 12 -10.18 8.68 -4.85
N PRO A 13 -10.17 7.43 -4.30
CA PRO A 13 -9.02 6.52 -4.40
C PRO A 13 -8.72 6.13 -5.86
N PRO A 14 -7.49 5.68 -6.18
CA PRO A 14 -7.07 5.39 -7.55
C PRO A 14 -7.77 4.17 -8.17
N ALA A 15 -8.37 3.32 -7.33
CA ALA A 15 -9.18 2.18 -7.71
C ALA A 15 -10.19 1.85 -6.60
N PRO A 16 -11.24 1.06 -6.88
CA PRO A 16 -12.12 0.54 -5.84
C PRO A 16 -11.32 -0.21 -4.76
N LEU A 17 -11.56 0.12 -3.50
CA LEU A 17 -10.89 -0.54 -2.39
C LEU A 17 -11.51 -1.92 -2.11
N PRO A 18 -10.71 -2.91 -1.67
CA PRO A 18 -11.24 -4.19 -1.18
C PRO A 18 -12.28 -3.99 -0.07
N ALA A 19 -13.22 -4.93 0.04
CA ALA A 19 -14.25 -4.88 1.07
C ALA A 19 -13.63 -4.90 2.47
N GLY A 20 -14.12 -4.03 3.37
CA GLY A 20 -13.63 -3.94 4.74
C GLY A 20 -12.39 -3.07 4.94
N VAL A 21 -11.82 -2.49 3.87
CA VAL A 21 -10.72 -1.51 4.00
C VAL A 21 -11.27 -0.18 4.51
N GLU A 22 -10.79 0.24 5.67
CA GLU A 22 -11.08 1.54 6.26
C GLU A 22 -10.35 2.67 5.52
N GLN A 23 -10.93 3.87 5.55
CA GLN A 23 -10.34 5.08 4.96
C GLN A 23 -10.19 6.15 6.04
N PRO A 24 -9.12 6.09 6.85
CA PRO A 24 -8.86 7.10 7.85
C PRO A 24 -8.70 8.48 7.18
N GLU A 25 -9.42 9.49 7.68
CA GLU A 25 -9.36 10.84 7.11
C GLU A 25 -8.23 11.69 7.70
N THR A 26 -7.68 11.26 8.84
CA THR A 26 -6.65 12.01 9.57
C THR A 26 -5.47 11.13 9.95
N VAL A 27 -4.30 11.75 10.10
CA VAL A 27 -3.11 11.07 10.61
C VAL A 27 -3.33 10.52 12.02
N ARG A 28 -4.10 11.23 12.86
CA ARG A 28 -4.45 10.79 14.22
C ARG A 28 -5.17 9.44 14.21
N ALA A 29 -6.12 9.23 13.30
CA ALA A 29 -6.84 7.97 13.20
C ALA A 29 -5.91 6.77 12.91
N LEU A 30 -4.74 7.00 12.29
CA LEU A 30 -3.75 5.94 12.06
C LEU A 30 -3.05 5.47 13.34
N THR A 31 -3.03 6.29 14.38
CA THR A 31 -2.29 6.03 15.62
C THR A 31 -3.17 5.50 16.75
N GLU A 32 -4.50 5.53 16.57
CA GLU A 32 -5.48 5.11 17.58
C GLU A 32 -5.50 3.59 17.82
N LYS A 33 -5.05 2.81 16.84
CA LYS A 33 -4.96 1.35 16.92
C LYS A 33 -3.81 0.81 16.09
N ARG A 34 -3.54 -0.48 16.27
CA ARG A 34 -2.62 -1.24 15.41
C ARG A 34 -3.41 -1.85 14.26
N TRP A 35 -2.94 -1.63 13.03
CA TRP A 35 -3.51 -2.22 11.82
C TRP A 35 -2.87 -3.58 11.51
N GLU A 36 -3.60 -4.52 10.92
CA GLU A 36 -2.98 -5.70 10.34
C GLU A 36 -2.28 -5.33 9.02
N VAL A 37 -2.97 -4.56 8.17
CA VAL A 37 -2.43 -4.08 6.89
C VAL A 37 -2.71 -2.58 6.74
N LEU A 38 -1.66 -1.77 6.57
CA LEU A 38 -1.79 -0.34 6.33
C LEU A 38 -1.19 0.01 4.98
N ALA A 39 -1.99 0.52 4.05
CA ALA A 39 -1.51 1.06 2.80
C ALA A 39 -1.52 2.59 2.84
N LEU A 40 -0.45 3.19 2.31
CA LEU A 40 -0.29 4.64 2.23
C LEU A 40 -0.19 5.06 0.76
N SER A 41 -0.80 6.19 0.40
CA SER A 41 -0.49 6.88 -0.87
C SER A 41 0.70 7.82 -0.71
N CYS A 42 1.24 8.35 -1.80
CA CYS A 42 2.23 9.43 -1.80
C CYS A 42 1.76 10.66 -0.99
N ALA A 43 0.49 11.04 -1.14
CA ALA A 43 -0.09 12.16 -0.41
C ALA A 43 -0.29 11.83 1.09
N GLY A 44 -0.73 10.60 1.39
CA GLY A 44 -0.83 10.09 2.76
C GLY A 44 0.52 10.03 3.47
N CYS A 45 1.56 9.55 2.79
CA CYS A 45 2.93 9.56 3.28
C CYS A 45 3.43 10.97 3.57
N ARG A 46 3.13 11.95 2.71
CA ARG A 46 3.47 13.35 2.94
C ARG A 46 2.78 13.91 4.20
N LEU A 47 1.48 13.71 4.34
CA LEU A 47 0.76 14.16 5.54
C LEU A 47 1.31 13.53 6.82
N LEU A 48 1.65 12.25 6.77
CA LEU A 48 2.29 11.57 7.90
C LEU A 48 3.67 12.19 8.19
N ALA A 49 4.50 12.43 7.17
CA ALA A 49 5.81 13.04 7.31
C ALA A 49 5.76 14.45 7.91
N ASP A 50 4.71 15.23 7.58
CA ASP A 50 4.47 16.57 8.11
C ASP A 50 3.98 16.56 9.58
N THR A 51 3.67 15.37 10.12
CA THR A 51 3.23 15.15 11.52
C THR A 51 4.22 14.24 12.27
N PRO A 52 5.44 14.71 12.57
CA PRO A 52 6.55 13.87 13.04
C PRO A 52 6.30 13.13 14.36
N GLU A 53 5.39 13.62 15.21
CA GLU A 53 4.97 12.99 16.45
C GLU A 53 4.05 11.78 16.24
N ALA A 54 3.42 11.66 15.07
CA ALA A 54 2.54 10.56 14.76
C ALA A 54 3.34 9.30 14.43
N VAL A 55 3.12 8.26 15.24
CA VAL A 55 3.69 6.93 15.04
C VAL A 55 2.56 5.93 14.94
N CYS A 56 2.39 5.30 13.78
CA CYS A 56 1.42 4.23 13.58
C CYS A 56 2.09 2.85 13.67
N ALA A 57 1.32 1.84 14.06
CA ALA A 57 1.78 0.47 14.18
C ALA A 57 0.98 -0.43 13.26
N CYS A 58 1.66 -1.34 12.55
CA CYS A 58 0.98 -2.32 11.71
C CYS A 58 1.73 -3.65 11.59
N GLY A 59 1.04 -4.69 11.13
CA GLY A 59 1.67 -5.94 10.72
C GLY A 59 2.45 -5.74 9.42
N THR A 60 1.73 -5.41 8.36
CA THR A 60 2.29 -5.13 7.04
C THR A 60 1.97 -3.70 6.63
N VAL A 61 2.96 -2.95 6.15
CA VAL A 61 2.75 -1.67 5.48
C VAL A 61 2.98 -1.80 3.98
N LEU A 62 2.07 -1.24 3.17
CA LEU A 62 2.30 -0.95 1.76
C LEU A 62 2.51 0.54 1.59
N LEU A 63 3.57 0.93 0.89
CA LEU A 63 3.82 2.35 0.65
C LEU A 63 4.61 2.58 -0.63
N PRO A 64 4.54 3.79 -1.21
CA PRO A 64 5.32 4.15 -2.37
C PRO A 64 6.82 4.15 -2.02
N SER A 65 7.67 3.67 -2.93
CA SER A 65 9.05 3.27 -2.61
C SER A 65 9.94 4.42 -2.08
N ASP A 66 9.72 5.63 -2.57
CA ASP A 66 10.43 6.84 -2.14
C ASP A 66 10.13 7.22 -0.68
N TRP A 67 9.08 6.65 -0.07
CA TRP A 67 8.66 6.92 1.31
C TRP A 67 9.09 5.86 2.32
N SER A 68 9.93 4.90 1.91
CA SER A 68 10.47 3.86 2.82
C SER A 68 11.16 4.40 4.06
N CYS A 69 11.66 5.63 4.03
CA CYS A 69 12.22 6.32 5.19
C CYS A 69 11.23 6.48 6.36
N LEU A 70 9.92 6.51 6.10
CA LEU A 70 8.89 6.58 7.14
C LEU A 70 8.89 5.35 8.06
N THR A 71 9.30 4.18 7.55
CA THR A 71 9.38 2.94 8.35
C THR A 71 10.44 3.01 9.45
N ALA A 72 11.45 3.87 9.31
CA ALA A 72 12.47 4.07 10.33
C ALA A 72 12.04 5.06 11.44
N ARG A 73 10.98 5.85 11.21
CA ARG A 73 10.63 7.00 12.06
C ARG A 73 9.22 6.95 12.62
N GLN A 74 8.24 6.62 11.77
CA GLN A 74 6.83 6.87 12.03
C GLN A 74 5.94 5.65 11.77
N VAL A 75 6.40 4.65 11.00
CA VAL A 75 5.63 3.43 10.75
C VAL A 75 6.34 2.24 11.39
N LYS A 76 5.81 1.75 12.50
CA LYS A 76 6.27 0.51 13.15
C LYS A 76 5.58 -0.69 12.50
N ALA A 77 6.18 -1.21 11.43
CA ALA A 77 5.70 -2.37 10.70
C ALA A 77 6.58 -3.60 10.94
N GLU A 78 5.99 -4.80 10.94
CA GLU A 78 6.77 -6.05 10.91
C GLU A 78 7.25 -6.38 9.50
N ARG A 79 6.47 -6.01 8.50
CA ARG A 79 6.73 -6.26 7.08
C ARG A 79 6.48 -5.01 6.25
N VAL A 80 7.34 -4.79 5.26
CA VAL A 80 7.27 -3.64 4.36
C VAL A 80 7.13 -4.15 2.94
N VAL A 81 6.09 -3.66 2.24
CA VAL A 81 5.83 -3.91 0.83
C VAL A 81 6.01 -2.59 0.09
N SER A 82 7.18 -2.40 -0.50
CA SER A 82 7.47 -1.22 -1.33
C SER A 82 6.76 -1.33 -2.69
N CYS A 83 6.14 -0.24 -3.10
CA CYS A 83 5.39 -0.09 -4.34
C CYS A 83 6.07 0.95 -5.23
N GLY A 84 6.64 0.54 -6.36
CA GLY A 84 7.40 1.48 -7.18
C GLY A 84 7.69 0.95 -8.59
N LEU A 85 8.50 1.69 -9.35
CA LEU A 85 8.84 1.36 -10.73
C LEU A 85 10.14 0.54 -10.87
N SER A 86 10.77 0.13 -9.77
CA SER A 86 11.99 -0.66 -9.78
C SER A 86 11.70 -2.15 -9.57
N SER A 87 12.49 -3.03 -10.16
CA SER A 87 12.50 -4.47 -9.81
C SER A 87 12.96 -4.73 -8.36
N ARG A 88 13.55 -3.72 -7.70
CA ARG A 88 13.84 -3.74 -6.26
C ARG A 88 12.61 -3.52 -5.40
N ASP A 89 11.49 -3.12 -5.98
CA ASP A 89 10.23 -2.98 -5.27
C ASP A 89 9.53 -4.31 -5.10
N SER A 90 8.65 -4.42 -4.10
CA SER A 90 7.90 -5.66 -3.86
C SER A 90 6.76 -5.79 -4.86
N LEU A 91 6.17 -4.66 -5.22
CA LEU A 91 5.18 -4.50 -6.28
C LEU A 91 5.67 -3.47 -7.29
N THR A 92 5.52 -3.78 -8.58
CA THR A 92 5.88 -2.87 -9.68
C THR A 92 5.01 -3.08 -10.91
N PHE A 93 5.07 -2.18 -11.89
CA PHE A 93 4.47 -2.37 -13.21
C PHE A 93 5.51 -2.93 -14.19
N SER A 94 5.24 -4.07 -14.84
CA SER A 94 6.10 -4.60 -15.92
C SER A 94 5.67 -4.15 -17.31
N SER A 95 4.41 -3.77 -17.50
CA SER A 95 3.91 -3.25 -18.76
C SER A 95 2.86 -2.18 -18.53
N MET A 96 2.92 -1.15 -19.37
CA MET A 96 2.09 0.05 -19.32
C MET A 96 1.62 0.35 -20.74
N GLY A 97 0.33 0.12 -21.02
CA GLY A 97 -0.30 0.46 -22.29
C GLY A 97 -1.62 1.19 -22.10
N ASP A 98 -2.18 1.70 -23.19
CA ASP A 98 -3.46 2.41 -23.22
C ASP A 98 -4.62 1.46 -22.83
N GLY A 99 -4.85 1.33 -21.53
CA GLY A 99 -5.95 0.56 -20.93
C GLY A 99 -5.60 -0.82 -20.40
N ASN A 100 -4.33 -1.25 -20.49
CA ASN A 100 -3.84 -2.49 -19.89
C ASN A 100 -2.55 -2.21 -19.11
N ALA A 101 -2.50 -2.64 -17.86
CA ALA A 101 -1.28 -2.62 -17.05
C ALA A 101 -0.99 -4.04 -16.56
N VAL A 102 0.27 -4.38 -16.38
CA VAL A 102 0.66 -5.64 -15.71
C VAL A 102 1.39 -5.28 -14.42
N VAL A 103 0.85 -5.75 -13.30
CA VAL A 103 1.52 -5.65 -12.00
C VAL A 103 2.33 -6.90 -11.74
N CYS A 104 3.57 -6.72 -11.34
CA CYS A 104 4.43 -7.80 -10.87
C CYS A 104 4.48 -7.81 -9.36
N VAL A 105 4.22 -8.98 -8.79
CA VAL A 105 4.69 -9.35 -7.46
C VAL A 105 6.13 -9.85 -7.62
N GLN A 106 7.10 -9.05 -7.17
CA GLN A 106 8.53 -9.34 -7.37
C GLN A 106 9.08 -10.34 -6.34
N ARG A 107 8.40 -10.49 -5.20
CA ARG A 107 8.79 -11.37 -4.09
C ARG A 107 7.57 -11.82 -3.31
N VAL A 108 7.72 -12.90 -2.56
CA VAL A 108 6.67 -13.43 -1.69
C VAL A 108 6.13 -12.34 -0.77
N LEU A 109 4.82 -12.15 -0.78
CA LEU A 109 4.11 -11.31 0.19
C LEU A 109 3.42 -12.23 1.21
N ILE A 110 3.57 -11.91 2.50
CA ILE A 110 2.96 -12.68 3.58
C ILE A 110 1.67 -12.00 4.00
N ARG A 111 0.57 -12.74 3.91
CA ARG A 111 -0.76 -12.32 4.37
C ARG A 111 -0.84 -12.37 5.89
N PRO A 112 -1.73 -11.58 6.53
CA PRO A 112 -1.95 -11.63 7.97
C PRO A 112 -2.35 -13.02 8.49
N ASP A 113 -3.07 -13.80 7.68
CA ASP A 113 -3.49 -15.18 8.01
C ASP A 113 -2.35 -16.22 7.88
N GLY A 114 -1.14 -15.79 7.53
CA GLY A 114 0.03 -16.65 7.29
C GLY A 114 0.11 -17.21 5.88
N GLY A 115 -0.90 -16.98 5.03
CA GLY A 115 -0.86 -17.31 3.61
C GLY A 115 0.21 -16.53 2.85
N GLN A 116 0.56 -17.02 1.66
CA GLN A 116 1.59 -16.42 0.83
C GLN A 116 1.04 -16.06 -0.55
N VAL A 117 1.48 -14.91 -1.06
CA VAL A 117 1.30 -14.50 -2.45
C VAL A 117 2.65 -14.66 -3.14
N GLU A 118 2.76 -15.68 -3.98
CA GLU A 118 3.99 -15.98 -4.72
C GLU A 118 4.29 -14.91 -5.78
N PRO A 119 5.57 -14.77 -6.20
CA PRO A 119 5.93 -13.94 -7.33
C PRO A 119 5.16 -14.32 -8.59
N GLN A 120 4.49 -13.34 -9.20
CA GLN A 120 3.62 -13.55 -10.36
C GLN A 120 3.33 -12.23 -11.08
N GLU A 121 2.87 -12.34 -12.32
CA GLU A 121 2.37 -11.22 -13.10
C GLU A 121 0.84 -11.22 -13.13
N LEU A 122 0.26 -10.05 -12.91
CA LEU A 122 -1.18 -9.84 -12.78
C LEU A 122 -1.63 -8.80 -13.79
N PRO A 123 -2.28 -9.22 -14.89
CA PRO A 123 -2.90 -8.30 -15.82
C PRO A 123 -4.04 -7.53 -15.13
N LEU A 124 -4.01 -6.20 -15.23
CA LEU A 124 -5.05 -5.31 -14.74
C LEU A 124 -5.81 -4.70 -15.91
N GLY A 125 -7.13 -4.88 -15.91
CA GLY A 125 -8.06 -4.20 -16.82
C GLY A 125 -8.37 -2.76 -16.39
N CYS A 126 -7.45 -2.08 -15.72
CA CYS A 126 -7.67 -0.74 -15.20
C CYS A 126 -7.37 0.32 -16.28
N ARG A 127 -8.37 1.17 -16.54
CA ARG A 127 -8.21 2.40 -17.33
C ARG A 127 -7.91 3.54 -16.35
N GLY A 128 -6.64 3.88 -16.16
CA GLY A 128 -6.24 4.93 -15.23
C GLY A 128 -4.73 5.16 -15.20
N SER A 129 -4.30 6.20 -14.49
CA SER A 129 -2.88 6.49 -14.29
C SER A 129 -2.22 5.38 -13.48
N GLN A 130 -1.17 4.76 -14.02
CA GLN A 130 -0.38 3.73 -13.36
C GLN A 130 0.54 4.37 -12.33
N THR A 131 0.03 4.57 -11.11
CA THR A 131 0.75 5.22 -10.01
C THR A 131 1.18 4.22 -8.94
N GLU A 132 2.15 4.59 -8.12
CA GLU A 132 2.54 3.81 -6.94
C GLU A 132 1.36 3.66 -5.95
N ASP A 133 0.46 4.64 -5.90
CA ASP A 133 -0.77 4.57 -5.11
C ASP A 133 -1.70 3.45 -5.60
N LEU A 134 -1.79 3.23 -6.92
CA LEU A 134 -2.54 2.11 -7.48
C LEU A 134 -1.90 0.77 -7.09
N LEU A 135 -0.56 0.67 -7.10
CA LEU A 135 0.14 -0.53 -6.63
C LEU A 135 -0.16 -0.82 -5.16
N ALA A 136 -0.24 0.21 -4.30
CA ALA A 136 -0.59 0.04 -2.89
C ALA A 136 -2.03 -0.50 -2.73
N VAL A 137 -2.99 -0.02 -3.53
CA VAL A 137 -4.37 -0.53 -3.53
C VAL A 137 -4.46 -1.96 -4.07
N VAL A 138 -3.73 -2.29 -5.14
CA VAL A 138 -3.65 -3.65 -5.67
C VAL A 138 -3.03 -4.58 -4.63
N GLY A 139 -1.97 -4.15 -3.96
CA GLY A 139 -1.32 -4.90 -2.89
C GLY A 139 -2.23 -5.17 -1.70
N LEU A 140 -3.12 -4.23 -1.33
CA LEU A 140 -4.18 -4.50 -0.35
C LEU A 140 -5.06 -5.68 -0.79
N GLY A 141 -5.51 -5.68 -2.04
CA GLY A 141 -6.33 -6.77 -2.58
C GLY A 141 -5.62 -8.13 -2.64
N LEU A 142 -4.29 -8.15 -2.65
CA LEU A 142 -3.51 -9.39 -2.59
C LEU A 142 -3.33 -9.91 -1.16
N LEU A 143 -3.33 -9.01 -0.17
CA LEU A 143 -3.04 -9.31 1.22
C LEU A 143 -4.28 -9.60 2.08
N LEU A 144 -5.47 -9.29 1.57
CA LEU A 144 -6.78 -9.51 2.20
C LEU A 144 -7.54 -10.65 1.53
#